data_AF-A0A673GWD0-F1
#
_entry.id   AF-A0A673GWD0-F1
#
_cell.length_a   1.000
_cell.length_b   1.000
_cell.length_c   1.000
_cell.angle_alpha   90.00
_cell.angle_beta   90.00
_cell.angle_gamma   90.00
#
_symmetry.space_group_name_H-M   'P 1'
#
loop_
_entity.id
_entity.type
_entity.pdbx_description
1 polymer ?
#
loop_
_entity_poly.entity_id
_entity_poly.type
_entity_poly.pdbx_seq_one_letter_code
_entity_poly.pdbx_strand_id
1 'polypeptide(L)'
;MASVLDALWEDRDVRFDITQQQMKTRPGEALIDCLDSIEDTKGNNGDRGRLLVTNLRIIWHSLALPRVNLSVGYNCIINITTRTANSKLRGQTEALYILTKSNNTRFEFIFTNVVPGSPRLFTSVIAVHRAYETSKMYRDLKLRGALIQNKQLRLLPQEQVYDKINGVWNLSSDQGNLGTFFITNVRIVWHANMNESFNVSIPYLQIRSIRIRDSKFGLALVIESSQQTGGYVLGFKIDPMDKLQDAVKEINSLHKVYSANPIFGVEYEMEEKPQPLEELTVEQPPDDVEIEPDEHTDAFTAYFADGNKQHDREPVFSEELGLAIEKLKDGFTLQGLWEVMG
;
A
#
# COMPACT_ATOMS: atom_id res chain seq x y z
N MET A 1 -15.16 17.35 -5.42
CA MET A 1 -14.58 16.20 -6.13
C MET A 1 -13.89 15.31 -5.13
N ALA A 2 -13.90 14.00 -5.36
CA ALA A 2 -13.09 13.05 -4.61
C ALA A 2 -11.61 13.27 -4.99
N SER A 3 -10.67 13.07 -4.06
CA SER A 3 -9.24 13.04 -4.40
C SER A 3 -8.94 11.85 -5.30
N VAL A 4 -7.79 11.86 -6.00
CA VAL A 4 -7.36 10.70 -6.80
C VAL A 4 -7.21 9.46 -5.92
N LEU A 5 -6.77 9.64 -4.66
CA LEU A 5 -6.70 8.55 -3.69
C LEU A 5 -8.06 8.00 -3.31
N ASP A 6 -9.08 8.85 -3.12
CA ASP A 6 -10.42 8.39 -2.72
C ASP A 6 -11.04 7.41 -3.74
N ALA A 7 -10.58 7.43 -5.00
CA ALA A 7 -10.97 6.50 -6.05
C ALA A 7 -9.94 5.39 -6.32
N LEU A 8 -8.74 5.47 -5.76
CA LEU A 8 -7.67 4.47 -5.89
C LEU A 8 -7.94 3.32 -4.93
N TRP A 9 -8.15 2.13 -5.47
CA TRP A 9 -8.35 0.91 -4.69
C TRP A 9 -7.32 -0.16 -5.02
N GLU A 10 -6.69 -0.07 -6.18
CA GLU A 10 -5.83 -1.12 -6.75
C GLU A 10 -4.67 -1.50 -5.84
N ASP A 11 -4.06 -0.54 -5.12
CA ASP A 11 -2.98 -0.80 -4.15
C ASP A 11 -3.49 -1.07 -2.73
N ARG A 12 -4.78 -0.88 -2.45
CA ARG A 12 -5.35 -0.75 -1.08
C ARG A 12 -6.40 -1.79 -0.71
N ASP A 13 -6.94 -2.50 -1.70
CA ASP A 13 -7.91 -3.56 -1.48
C ASP A 13 -7.39 -4.90 -2.03
N VAL A 14 -7.96 -5.96 -1.47
CA VAL A 14 -7.99 -7.31 -2.03
C VAL A 14 -9.38 -7.52 -2.62
N ARG A 15 -9.46 -7.93 -3.90
CA ARG A 15 -10.73 -8.20 -4.58
C ARG A 15 -10.66 -9.51 -5.37
N PHE A 16 -11.79 -10.19 -5.44
CA PHE A 16 -12.01 -11.42 -6.19
C PHE A 16 -12.98 -11.16 -7.34
N ASP A 17 -12.88 -11.96 -8.40
CA ASP A 17 -13.75 -11.94 -9.57
C ASP A 17 -13.97 -10.52 -10.13
N ILE A 18 -12.88 -9.75 -10.22
CA ILE A 18 -12.91 -8.40 -10.73
C ILE A 18 -13.26 -8.40 -12.22
N THR A 19 -13.94 -7.32 -12.64
CA THR A 19 -14.37 -7.18 -14.04
C THR A 19 -13.18 -7.01 -14.98
N GLN A 20 -13.36 -7.33 -16.26
CA GLN A 20 -12.33 -7.08 -17.28
C GLN A 20 -11.88 -5.61 -17.35
N GLN A 21 -12.77 -4.67 -17.03
CA GLN A 21 -12.41 -3.26 -16.97
C GLN A 21 -11.47 -2.95 -15.80
N GLN A 22 -11.70 -3.57 -14.65
CA GLN A 22 -10.87 -3.40 -13.45
C GLN A 22 -9.52 -4.12 -13.53
N MET A 23 -9.41 -5.16 -14.37
CA MET A 23 -8.14 -5.82 -14.67
C MET A 23 -7.20 -4.98 -15.56
N LYS A 24 -7.74 -4.00 -16.29
CA LYS A 24 -6.90 -3.10 -17.09
C LYS A 24 -6.09 -2.18 -16.17
N THR A 25 -4.90 -1.83 -16.63
CA THR A 25 -4.04 -0.86 -15.94
C THR A 25 -4.72 0.50 -15.88
N ARG A 26 -4.85 1.05 -14.67
CA ARG A 26 -5.32 2.42 -14.48
C ARG A 26 -4.25 3.44 -14.94
N PRO A 27 -4.59 4.73 -15.10
CA PRO A 27 -3.58 5.77 -15.27
C PRO A 27 -2.58 5.76 -14.12
N GLY A 28 -1.28 5.81 -14.46
CA GLY A 28 -0.13 5.65 -13.54
C GLY A 28 0.24 4.19 -13.23
N GLU A 29 -0.65 3.22 -13.47
CA GLU A 29 -0.34 1.80 -13.31
C GLU A 29 0.33 1.25 -14.56
N ALA A 30 1.39 0.46 -14.37
CA ALA A 30 2.13 -0.18 -15.45
C ALA A 30 2.31 -1.66 -15.16
N LEU A 31 2.16 -2.49 -16.19
CA LEU A 31 2.53 -3.90 -16.13
C LEU A 31 4.06 -4.00 -16.12
N ILE A 32 4.59 -4.64 -15.08
CA ILE A 32 6.02 -4.87 -14.91
C ILE A 32 6.40 -6.25 -15.42
N ASP A 33 5.62 -7.27 -15.03
CA ASP A 33 5.91 -8.64 -15.41
C ASP A 33 4.62 -9.44 -15.67
N CYS A 34 4.74 -10.46 -16.51
CA CYS A 34 3.68 -11.38 -16.87
C CYS A 34 4.21 -12.81 -16.81
N LEU A 35 3.65 -13.59 -15.89
CA LEU A 35 4.07 -14.95 -15.60
C LEU A 35 2.96 -15.90 -16.01
N ASP A 36 3.24 -16.70 -17.04
CA ASP A 36 2.34 -17.76 -17.50
C ASP A 36 2.50 -19.03 -16.67
N SER A 37 1.47 -19.87 -16.69
CA SER A 37 1.48 -21.17 -16.00
C SER A 37 1.67 -21.07 -14.48
N ILE A 38 1.05 -20.05 -13.88
CA ILE A 38 0.99 -19.88 -12.43
C ILE A 38 -0.35 -20.45 -11.95
N GLU A 39 -0.29 -21.44 -11.06
CA GLU A 39 -1.44 -22.03 -10.40
C GLU A 39 -1.72 -21.28 -9.10
N ASP A 40 -3.00 -20.99 -8.83
CA ASP A 40 -3.45 -20.60 -7.51
C ASP A 40 -3.75 -21.87 -6.70
N THR A 41 -2.79 -22.25 -5.86
CA THR A 41 -2.84 -23.51 -5.10
C THR A 41 -3.79 -23.43 -3.91
N LYS A 42 -4.14 -22.23 -3.44
CA LYS A 42 -5.02 -22.07 -2.29
C LYS A 42 -6.49 -22.17 -2.72
N GLY A 43 -6.93 -21.31 -3.63
CA GLY A 43 -8.36 -21.19 -3.97
C GLY A 43 -8.80 -21.98 -5.19
N ASN A 44 -7.90 -22.27 -6.14
CA ASN A 44 -8.22 -22.88 -7.43
C ASN A 44 -7.22 -23.99 -7.79
N ASN A 45 -6.94 -24.88 -6.84
CA ASN A 45 -5.92 -25.92 -6.99
C ASN A 45 -6.24 -26.85 -8.18
N GLY A 46 -5.31 -26.97 -9.13
CA GLY A 46 -5.51 -27.65 -10.41
C GLY A 46 -5.84 -26.72 -11.59
N ASP A 47 -6.14 -25.45 -11.36
CA ASP A 47 -6.40 -24.49 -12.43
C ASP A 47 -5.13 -23.70 -12.79
N ARG A 48 -4.83 -23.68 -14.09
CA ARG A 48 -3.67 -22.96 -14.61
C ARG A 48 -4.07 -21.53 -14.94
N GLY A 49 -3.39 -20.59 -14.30
CA GLY A 49 -3.61 -19.17 -14.53
C GLY A 49 -2.38 -18.43 -15.06
N ARG A 50 -2.55 -17.12 -15.12
CA ARG A 50 -1.51 -16.14 -15.41
C ARG A 50 -1.46 -15.13 -14.28
N LEU A 51 -0.26 -14.84 -13.80
CA LEU A 51 0.00 -13.83 -12.79
C LEU A 51 0.60 -12.59 -13.47
N LEU A 52 -0.08 -11.46 -13.32
CA LEU A 52 0.35 -10.14 -13.78
C LEU A 52 0.90 -9.38 -12.57
N VAL A 53 2.14 -8.93 -12.66
CA VAL A 53 2.79 -8.11 -11.64
C VAL A 53 2.80 -6.69 -12.18
N THR A 54 2.06 -5.80 -11.52
CA THR A 54 2.04 -4.37 -11.85
C THR A 54 2.84 -3.59 -10.82
N ASN A 55 2.95 -2.28 -11.00
CA ASN A 55 3.56 -1.39 -10.01
C ASN A 55 2.68 -1.12 -8.76
N LEU A 56 1.41 -1.54 -8.72
CA LEU A 56 0.50 -1.29 -7.58
C LEU A 56 -0.06 -2.56 -6.92
N ARG A 57 -0.17 -3.64 -7.69
CA ARG A 57 -0.83 -4.88 -7.30
C ARG A 57 -0.33 -6.07 -8.12
N ILE A 58 -0.65 -7.26 -7.62
CA ILE A 58 -0.67 -8.46 -8.44
C ILE A 58 -2.11 -8.79 -8.86
N ILE A 59 -2.25 -9.33 -10.06
CA ILE A 59 -3.53 -9.84 -10.57
C ILE A 59 -3.29 -11.26 -11.04
N TRP A 60 -4.03 -12.22 -10.50
CA TRP A 60 -4.06 -13.58 -11.05
C TRP A 60 -5.39 -13.81 -11.74
N HIS A 61 -5.38 -14.45 -12.90
CA HIS A 61 -6.61 -14.92 -13.52
C HIS A 61 -6.43 -16.32 -14.11
N SER A 62 -7.50 -17.11 -14.08
CA SER A 62 -7.56 -18.41 -14.75
C SER A 62 -7.39 -18.23 -16.27
N LEU A 63 -6.65 -19.15 -16.91
CA LEU A 63 -6.56 -19.22 -18.37
C LEU A 63 -7.75 -19.97 -18.98
N ALA A 64 -8.33 -20.92 -18.23
CA ALA A 64 -9.51 -21.66 -18.66
C ALA A 64 -10.79 -20.83 -18.52
N LEU A 65 -10.90 -20.07 -17.42
CA LEU A 65 -12.10 -19.32 -17.08
C LEU A 65 -11.78 -17.92 -16.50
N PRO A 66 -11.44 -16.92 -17.34
CA PRO A 66 -10.93 -15.61 -16.88
C PRO A 66 -11.84 -14.78 -15.95
N ARG A 67 -13.11 -15.19 -15.80
CA ARG A 67 -14.01 -14.59 -14.80
C ARG A 67 -13.58 -14.90 -13.37
N VAL A 68 -12.86 -16.02 -13.17
CA VAL A 68 -12.25 -16.42 -11.91
C VAL A 68 -10.88 -15.77 -11.86
N ASN A 69 -10.77 -14.75 -11.02
CA ASN A 69 -9.56 -13.96 -10.90
C ASN A 69 -9.49 -13.28 -9.52
N LEU A 70 -8.34 -12.74 -9.20
CA LEU A 70 -8.10 -11.99 -7.97
C LEU A 70 -7.13 -10.84 -8.23
N SER A 71 -7.23 -9.81 -7.40
CA SER A 71 -6.38 -8.63 -7.39
C SER A 71 -5.95 -8.36 -5.95
N VAL A 72 -4.64 -8.31 -5.71
CA VAL A 72 -4.06 -8.06 -4.39
C VAL A 72 -3.21 -6.80 -4.45
N GLY A 73 -3.69 -5.74 -3.82
CA GLY A 73 -2.95 -4.49 -3.67
C GLY A 73 -1.73 -4.62 -2.76
N TYR A 74 -0.62 -4.00 -3.14
CA TYR A 74 0.62 -4.12 -2.37
C TYR A 74 0.53 -3.52 -0.96
N ASN A 75 -0.28 -2.50 -0.73
CA ASN A 75 -0.47 -1.94 0.61
C ASN A 75 -1.25 -2.87 1.56
N CYS A 76 -1.89 -3.92 1.03
CA CYS A 76 -2.55 -4.94 1.83
C CYS A 76 -1.61 -6.07 2.26
N ILE A 77 -0.45 -6.20 1.63
CA ILE A 77 0.49 -7.30 1.91
C ILE A 77 1.17 -7.05 3.25
N ILE A 78 1.07 -8.04 4.14
CA ILE A 78 1.80 -8.07 5.41
C ILE A 78 3.13 -8.80 5.22
N ASN A 79 3.10 -9.93 4.52
CA ASN A 79 4.24 -10.81 4.40
C ASN A 79 4.24 -11.55 3.06
N ILE A 80 5.44 -11.79 2.53
CA ILE A 80 5.68 -12.63 1.37
C ILE A 80 6.76 -13.64 1.74
N THR A 81 6.46 -14.93 1.64
CA THR A 81 7.40 -16.01 1.95
C THR A 81 7.40 -17.07 0.86
N THR A 82 8.49 -17.83 0.78
CA THR A 82 8.58 -19.00 -0.10
C THR A 82 8.51 -20.24 0.78
N ARG A 83 7.56 -21.14 0.52
CA ARG A 83 7.41 -22.40 1.25
C ARG A 83 7.07 -23.52 0.25
N THR A 84 7.27 -24.77 0.64
CA THR A 84 6.85 -25.91 -0.17
C THR A 84 5.34 -26.11 -0.05
N ALA A 85 4.64 -26.17 -1.18
CA ALA A 85 3.22 -26.49 -1.26
C ALA A 85 3.00 -27.75 -2.12
N ASN A 86 1.83 -28.38 -1.97
CA ASN A 86 1.43 -29.51 -2.80
C ASN A 86 0.45 -29.05 -3.90
N SER A 87 1.00 -28.81 -5.08
CA SER A 87 0.24 -28.44 -6.28
C SER A 87 -0.41 -29.67 -6.91
N LYS A 88 -1.66 -29.54 -7.38
CA LYS A 88 -2.33 -30.62 -8.12
C LYS A 88 -1.72 -30.83 -9.50
N LEU A 89 -1.15 -29.78 -10.10
CA LEU A 89 -0.49 -29.84 -11.41
C LEU A 89 0.96 -30.30 -11.37
N ARG A 90 1.67 -30.12 -10.24
CA ARG A 90 3.13 -30.33 -10.13
C ARG A 90 3.56 -31.27 -8.99
N GLY A 91 2.70 -31.54 -8.01
CA GLY A 91 3.06 -32.22 -6.76
C GLY A 91 3.77 -31.27 -5.78
N GLN A 92 4.68 -31.79 -4.96
CA GLN A 92 5.45 -30.98 -4.01
C GLN A 92 6.43 -30.04 -4.72
N THR A 93 6.31 -28.75 -4.47
CA THR A 93 7.09 -27.69 -5.12
C THR A 93 7.14 -26.44 -4.26
N GLU A 94 8.17 -25.62 -4.45
CA GLU A 94 8.18 -24.26 -3.92
C GLU A 94 7.01 -23.45 -4.48
N ALA A 95 6.39 -22.67 -3.60
CA ALA A 95 5.26 -21.80 -3.87
C ALA A 95 5.42 -20.48 -3.10
N LEU A 96 4.84 -19.43 -3.67
CA LEU A 96 4.85 -18.07 -3.13
C LEU A 96 3.63 -17.88 -2.23
N TYR A 97 3.88 -17.68 -0.95
CA TYR A 97 2.87 -17.41 0.07
C TYR A 97 2.78 -15.90 0.30
N ILE A 98 1.60 -15.34 0.06
CA ILE A 98 1.33 -13.92 0.28
C ILE A 98 0.25 -13.79 1.34
N LEU A 99 0.65 -13.31 2.51
CA LEU A 99 -0.27 -12.98 3.59
C LEU A 99 -0.65 -11.51 3.48
N THR A 100 -1.96 -11.24 3.51
CA THR A 100 -2.52 -9.90 3.40
C THR A 100 -3.45 -9.61 4.56
N LYS A 101 -3.68 -8.33 4.84
CA LYS A 101 -4.77 -7.85 5.67
C LYS A 101 -5.47 -6.71 4.97
N SER A 102 -6.77 -6.88 4.73
CA SER A 102 -7.64 -5.89 4.11
C SER A 102 -8.92 -5.81 4.92
N ASN A 103 -9.35 -4.59 5.30
CA ASN A 103 -10.57 -4.35 6.07
C ASN A 103 -10.72 -5.23 7.33
N ASN A 104 -9.62 -5.39 8.09
CA ASN A 104 -9.51 -6.26 9.27
C ASN A 104 -9.66 -7.77 9.03
N THR A 105 -9.67 -8.22 7.78
CA THR A 105 -9.68 -9.63 7.43
C THR A 105 -8.33 -10.03 6.85
N ARG A 106 -7.81 -11.19 7.27
CA ARG A 106 -6.54 -11.73 6.79
C ARG A 106 -6.78 -12.75 5.69
N PHE A 107 -6.11 -12.57 4.56
CA PHE A 107 -6.13 -13.56 3.47
C PHE A 107 -4.74 -14.10 3.21
N GLU A 108 -4.68 -15.36 2.83
CA GLU A 108 -3.48 -16.04 2.38
C GLU A 108 -3.67 -16.50 0.93
N PHE A 109 -2.69 -16.19 0.08
CA PHE A 109 -2.64 -16.62 -1.31
C PHE A 109 -1.41 -17.49 -1.51
N ILE A 110 -1.55 -18.59 -2.26
CA ILE A 110 -0.47 -19.51 -2.55
C ILE A 110 -0.36 -19.65 -4.06
N PHE A 111 0.74 -19.17 -4.64
CA PHE A 111 0.99 -19.27 -6.07
C PHE A 111 2.13 -20.23 -6.38
N THR A 112 1.86 -21.20 -7.24
CA THR A 112 2.84 -22.19 -7.68
C THR A 112 3.19 -21.97 -9.15
N ASN A 113 4.48 -21.92 -9.47
CA ASN A 113 4.92 -22.00 -10.84
C ASN A 113 4.92 -23.45 -11.31
N VAL A 114 4.07 -23.77 -12.29
CA VAL A 114 3.97 -25.12 -12.85
C VAL A 114 5.21 -25.47 -13.69
N VAL A 115 5.91 -24.47 -14.22
CA VAL A 115 7.14 -24.67 -14.99
C VAL A 115 8.33 -24.81 -14.03
N PRO A 116 9.04 -25.95 -14.04
CA PRO A 116 10.16 -26.18 -13.14
C PRO A 116 11.36 -25.28 -13.46
N GLY A 117 12.12 -24.91 -12.43
CA GLY A 117 13.42 -24.24 -12.57
C GLY A 117 13.37 -22.74 -12.90
N SER A 118 12.20 -22.10 -12.86
CA SER A 118 12.09 -20.65 -13.07
C SER A 118 11.81 -19.93 -11.73
N PRO A 119 12.80 -19.21 -11.16
CA PRO A 119 12.62 -18.42 -9.94
C PRO A 119 11.90 -17.09 -10.18
N ARG A 120 11.57 -16.77 -11.44
CA ARG A 120 11.06 -15.46 -11.87
C ARG A 120 9.82 -15.01 -11.10
N LEU A 121 8.94 -15.96 -10.72
CA LEU A 121 7.77 -15.69 -9.90
C LEU A 121 8.14 -14.97 -8.59
N PHE A 122 9.12 -15.52 -7.88
CA PHE A 122 9.53 -15.03 -6.58
C PHE A 122 10.33 -13.73 -6.71
N THR A 123 11.32 -13.70 -7.61
CA THR A 123 12.22 -12.55 -7.75
C THR A 123 11.47 -11.30 -8.19
N SER A 124 10.53 -11.45 -9.14
CA SER A 124 9.75 -10.34 -9.68
C SER A 124 8.78 -9.77 -8.64
N VAL A 125 7.96 -10.61 -8.03
CA VAL A 125 6.94 -10.17 -7.05
C VAL A 125 7.59 -9.53 -5.81
N ILE A 126 8.62 -10.17 -5.25
CA ILE A 126 9.29 -9.66 -4.04
C ILE A 126 10.00 -8.33 -4.32
N ALA A 127 10.72 -8.22 -5.45
CA ALA A 127 11.46 -7.00 -5.76
C ALA A 127 10.53 -5.82 -6.06
N VAL A 128 9.44 -6.04 -6.80
CA VAL A 128 8.43 -5.00 -7.06
C VAL A 128 7.73 -4.58 -5.76
N HIS A 129 7.37 -5.53 -4.90
CA HIS A 129 6.79 -5.20 -3.58
C HIS A 129 7.76 -4.39 -2.71
N ARG A 130 9.06 -4.72 -2.72
CA ARG A 130 10.10 -3.93 -2.03
C ARG A 130 10.21 -2.50 -2.59
N ALA A 131 10.17 -2.34 -3.92
CA ALA A 131 10.14 -1.03 -4.56
C ALA A 131 8.88 -0.24 -4.20
N TYR A 132 7.74 -0.92 -4.08
CA TYR A 132 6.50 -0.32 -3.59
C TYR A 132 6.65 0.20 -2.15
N GLU A 133 7.15 -0.62 -1.23
CA GLU A 133 7.29 -0.25 0.19
C GLU A 133 8.27 0.91 0.43
N THR A 134 9.40 0.91 -0.30
CA THR A 134 10.46 1.93 -0.15
C THR A 134 10.10 3.28 -0.79
N SER A 135 9.08 3.34 -1.65
CA SER A 135 8.63 4.54 -2.36
C SER A 135 7.39 5.21 -1.75
N LYS A 136 6.98 4.85 -0.52
CA LYS A 136 5.77 5.39 0.14
C LYS A 136 5.70 6.92 0.21
N MET A 137 6.84 7.63 0.21
CA MET A 137 6.87 9.11 0.21
C MET A 137 6.20 9.77 -1.00
N TYR A 138 6.00 9.03 -2.10
CA TYR A 138 5.25 9.49 -3.27
C TYR A 138 3.73 9.48 -3.07
N ARG A 139 3.23 8.73 -2.08
CA ARG A 139 1.82 8.35 -1.99
C ARG A 139 1.22 8.61 -0.62
N ASP A 140 2.03 8.60 0.44
CA ASP A 140 1.57 8.78 1.82
C ASP A 140 1.87 10.19 2.35
N LEU A 141 0.87 10.78 3.00
CA LEU A 141 1.06 11.99 3.79
C LEU A 141 1.97 11.68 4.98
N LYS A 142 3.00 12.50 5.20
CA LYS A 142 3.90 12.35 6.34
C LYS A 142 4.01 13.64 7.13
N LEU A 143 3.85 13.52 8.44
CA LEU A 143 4.12 14.55 9.43
C LEU A 143 5.44 14.25 10.12
N ARG A 144 6.27 15.28 10.33
CA ARG A 144 7.55 15.19 11.06
C ARG A 144 8.50 14.12 10.51
N GLY A 145 8.62 14.05 9.18
CA GLY A 145 9.53 13.14 8.50
C GLY A 145 10.97 13.66 8.45
N ALA A 146 11.93 12.78 8.17
CA ALA A 146 13.31 13.18 7.87
C ALA A 146 13.43 13.67 6.42
N LEU A 147 12.94 14.88 6.16
CA LEU A 147 12.81 15.43 4.80
C LEU A 147 13.95 16.37 4.41
N ILE A 148 14.60 17.00 5.39
CA ILE A 148 15.57 18.08 5.17
C ILE A 148 16.97 17.58 5.51
N GLN A 149 17.92 17.86 4.63
CA GLN A 149 19.34 17.61 4.84
C GLN A 149 20.11 18.86 4.45
N ASN A 150 20.94 19.39 5.35
CA ASN A 150 21.74 20.59 5.10
C ASN A 150 20.90 21.79 4.58
N LYS A 151 19.74 22.06 5.20
CA LYS A 151 18.80 23.13 4.79
C LYS A 151 18.22 22.99 3.38
N GLN A 152 18.34 21.81 2.76
CA GLN A 152 17.75 21.49 1.47
C GLN A 152 16.78 20.31 1.58
N LEU A 153 15.77 20.31 0.71
CA LEU A 153 14.84 19.18 0.60
C LEU A 153 15.56 17.98 -0.01
N ARG A 154 15.48 16.82 0.66
CA ARG A 154 15.93 15.54 0.10
C ARG A 154 14.91 15.07 -0.93
N LEU A 155 15.30 15.17 -2.20
CA LEU A 155 14.45 14.79 -3.33
C LEU A 155 14.31 13.27 -3.43
N LEU A 156 13.12 12.83 -3.83
CA LEU A 156 12.86 11.47 -4.28
C LEU A 156 13.41 11.26 -5.72
N PRO A 157 13.63 10.02 -6.19
CA PRO A 157 14.28 9.75 -7.48
C PRO A 157 13.72 10.53 -8.69
N GLN A 158 12.38 10.55 -8.83
CA GLN A 158 11.63 11.26 -9.88
C GLN A 158 11.10 12.64 -9.45
N GLU A 159 11.57 13.18 -8.33
CA GLU A 159 11.10 14.45 -7.78
C GLU A 159 11.95 15.63 -8.27
N GLN A 160 11.26 16.67 -8.77
CA GLN A 160 11.87 17.93 -9.20
C GLN A 160 11.17 19.09 -8.50
N VAL A 161 11.96 20.04 -7.98
CA VAL A 161 11.44 21.27 -7.35
C VAL A 161 11.09 22.27 -8.44
N TYR A 162 9.87 22.76 -8.41
CA TYR A 162 9.36 23.81 -9.28
C TYR A 162 9.52 25.19 -8.64
N ASP A 163 9.15 25.30 -7.36
CA ASP A 163 9.28 26.55 -6.62
C ASP A 163 9.68 26.33 -5.15
N LYS A 164 10.33 27.35 -4.60
CA LYS A 164 10.74 27.43 -3.20
C LYS A 164 10.34 28.80 -2.63
N ILE A 165 9.32 28.78 -1.78
CA ILE A 165 8.77 29.98 -1.15
C ILE A 165 9.26 30.05 0.30
N ASN A 166 10.06 31.07 0.60
CA ASN A 166 10.50 31.34 1.97
C ASN A 166 9.45 32.19 2.71
N GLY A 167 9.43 32.09 4.03
CA GLY A 167 8.60 32.94 4.87
C GLY A 167 7.14 32.52 4.94
N VAL A 168 6.86 31.23 4.67
CA VAL A 168 5.51 30.67 4.70
C VAL A 168 5.16 30.27 6.12
N TRP A 169 4.09 30.85 6.66
CA TRP A 169 3.61 30.55 8.00
C TRP A 169 2.65 29.36 7.98
N ASN A 170 2.90 28.37 8.82
CA ASN A 170 1.92 27.33 9.11
C ASN A 170 0.94 27.80 10.19
N LEU A 171 -0.36 27.62 9.92
CA LEU A 171 -1.47 28.10 10.75
C LEU A 171 -2.14 27.00 11.59
N SER A 172 -1.53 25.82 11.69
CA SER A 172 -2.07 24.68 12.46
C SER A 172 -1.81 24.77 13.97
N SER A 173 -0.99 25.72 14.41
CA SER A 173 -0.66 25.97 15.82
C SER A 173 -1.04 27.37 16.29
N ASP A 174 -1.31 27.54 17.59
CA ASP A 174 -1.72 28.81 18.20
C ASP A 174 -0.67 29.92 18.04
N GLN A 175 0.60 29.52 18.04
CA GLN A 175 1.72 30.34 17.59
C GLN A 175 2.07 29.88 16.18
N GLY A 176 1.85 30.71 15.17
CA GLY A 176 2.22 30.38 13.79
C GLY A 176 3.70 30.02 13.72
N ASN A 177 4.07 29.06 12.87
CA ASN A 177 5.47 28.70 12.66
C ASN A 177 5.95 29.22 11.31
N LEU A 178 7.03 30.00 11.31
CA LEU A 178 7.66 30.49 10.08
C LEU A 178 8.52 29.38 9.46
N GLY A 179 8.31 29.13 8.17
CA GLY A 179 8.98 28.06 7.46
C GLY A 179 9.27 28.34 6.00
N THR A 180 9.70 27.29 5.34
CA THR A 180 9.98 27.26 3.90
C THR A 180 9.08 26.22 3.26
N PHE A 181 8.56 26.57 2.09
CA PHE A 181 7.59 25.78 1.34
C PHE A 181 8.22 25.39 -0.01
N PHE A 182 8.16 24.11 -0.34
CA PHE A 182 8.66 23.53 -1.58
C PHE A 182 7.48 22.97 -2.37
N ILE A 183 7.39 23.37 -3.62
CA ILE A 183 6.42 22.85 -4.60
C ILE A 183 7.20 21.97 -5.56
N THR A 184 6.86 20.69 -5.64
CA THR A 184 7.51 19.72 -6.54
C THR A 184 6.49 19.13 -7.52
N ASN A 185 6.92 18.29 -8.46
CA ASN A 185 6.01 17.57 -9.36
C ASN A 185 5.19 16.45 -8.68
N VAL A 186 5.57 15.98 -7.49
CA VAL A 186 4.92 14.82 -6.84
C VAL A 186 4.29 15.14 -5.50
N ARG A 187 4.77 16.17 -4.80
CA ARG A 187 4.28 16.53 -3.47
C ARG A 187 4.57 17.99 -3.13
N ILE A 188 3.95 18.43 -2.06
CA ILE A 188 4.19 19.73 -1.44
C ILE A 188 4.84 19.48 -0.09
N VAL A 189 5.93 20.19 0.20
CA VAL A 189 6.64 20.06 1.47
C VAL A 189 6.74 21.41 2.15
N TRP A 190 6.42 21.45 3.43
CA TRP A 190 6.71 22.60 4.28
C TRP A 190 7.50 22.16 5.50
N HIS A 191 8.49 22.95 5.91
CA HIS A 191 9.19 22.76 7.17
C HIS A 191 9.40 24.08 7.90
N ALA A 192 9.39 24.06 9.23
CA ALA A 192 9.74 25.22 10.03
C ALA A 192 11.25 25.52 9.93
N ASN A 193 11.61 26.80 9.98
CA ASN A 193 13.00 27.24 9.85
C ASN A 193 13.79 27.02 11.15
N MET A 194 13.13 27.18 12.30
CA MET A 194 13.72 27.03 13.63
C MET A 194 13.80 25.57 14.09
N ASN A 195 12.89 24.72 13.60
CA ASN A 195 12.85 23.30 13.93
C ASN A 195 12.47 22.51 12.67
N GLU A 196 13.47 22.00 11.96
CA GLU A 196 13.26 21.26 10.71
C GLU A 196 12.45 19.98 10.88
N SER A 197 12.47 19.37 12.07
CA SER A 197 11.66 18.20 12.39
C SER A 197 10.16 18.53 12.46
N PHE A 198 9.79 19.81 12.57
CA PHE A 198 8.42 20.25 12.39
C PHE A 198 8.16 20.53 10.92
N ASN A 199 7.75 19.49 10.20
CA ASN A 199 7.50 19.53 8.78
C ASN A 199 6.28 18.69 8.38
N VAL A 200 5.80 18.90 7.16
CA VAL A 200 4.75 18.13 6.52
C VAL A 200 5.09 17.91 5.05
N SER A 201 4.85 16.70 4.58
CA SER A 201 4.96 16.29 3.17
C SER A 201 3.59 15.78 2.72
N ILE A 202 3.02 16.45 1.72
CA ILE A 202 1.65 16.20 1.21
C ILE A 202 1.77 15.81 -0.27
N PRO A 203 1.73 14.51 -0.61
CA PRO A 203 1.70 14.08 -2.00
C PRO A 203 0.45 14.57 -2.72
N TYR A 204 0.55 14.88 -4.01
CA TYR A 204 -0.62 15.30 -4.80
C TYR A 204 -1.72 14.24 -4.80
N LEU A 205 -1.36 12.96 -4.75
CA LEU A 205 -2.31 11.85 -4.61
C LEU A 205 -3.25 12.04 -3.41
N GLN A 206 -2.74 12.57 -2.30
CA GLN A 206 -3.45 12.79 -1.05
C GLN A 206 -4.30 14.06 -1.04
N ILE A 207 -4.12 14.97 -2.00
CA ILE A 207 -4.80 16.27 -1.98
C ILE A 207 -6.21 16.11 -2.55
N ARG A 208 -7.19 16.59 -1.78
CA ARG A 208 -8.59 16.64 -2.19
C ARG A 208 -8.96 18.01 -2.74
N SER A 209 -8.52 19.08 -2.08
CA SER A 209 -8.75 20.42 -2.58
C SER A 209 -7.69 21.41 -2.13
N ILE A 210 -7.41 22.39 -2.99
CA ILE A 210 -6.50 23.51 -2.74
C ILE A 210 -7.30 24.80 -2.95
N ARG A 211 -7.44 25.62 -1.92
CA ARG A 211 -8.26 26.85 -1.96
C ARG A 211 -7.61 27.96 -1.16
N ILE A 212 -8.00 29.20 -1.45
CA ILE A 212 -7.75 30.33 -0.56
C ILE A 212 -8.98 30.46 0.36
N ARG A 213 -8.76 30.60 1.66
CA ARG A 213 -9.82 30.88 2.64
C ARG A 213 -9.37 31.95 3.63
N ASP A 214 -10.35 32.62 4.23
CA ASP A 214 -10.12 33.49 5.37
C ASP A 214 -9.65 32.71 6.59
N SER A 215 -8.69 33.28 7.31
CA SER A 215 -8.21 32.78 8.61
C SER A 215 -8.14 33.94 9.61
N LYS A 216 -7.90 33.64 10.89
CA LYS A 216 -7.65 34.66 11.92
C LYS A 216 -6.49 35.61 11.58
N PHE A 217 -5.60 35.20 10.67
CA PHE A 217 -4.39 35.93 10.29
C PHE A 217 -4.44 36.51 8.87
N GLY A 218 -5.64 36.56 8.26
CA GLY A 218 -5.86 36.98 6.87
C GLY A 218 -6.08 35.79 5.93
N LEU A 219 -6.04 36.05 4.62
CA LEU A 219 -6.20 35.02 3.60
C LEU A 219 -5.04 34.02 3.64
N ALA A 220 -5.36 32.74 3.49
CA ALA A 220 -4.41 31.65 3.57
C ALA A 220 -4.69 30.57 2.51
N LEU A 221 -3.62 29.93 2.05
CA LEU A 221 -3.67 28.67 1.30
C LEU A 221 -4.17 27.57 2.23
N VAL A 222 -5.25 26.90 1.87
CA VAL A 222 -5.80 25.76 2.59
C VAL A 222 -5.73 24.53 1.69
N ILE A 223 -5.05 23.49 2.18
CA ILE A 223 -4.95 22.18 1.55
C ILE A 223 -5.73 21.19 2.39
N GLU A 224 -6.74 20.58 1.79
CA GLU A 224 -7.53 19.51 2.39
C GLU A 224 -7.05 18.16 1.86
N SER A 225 -6.72 17.20 2.73
CA SER A 225 -6.32 15.86 2.34
C SER A 225 -7.52 14.91 2.14
N SER A 226 -7.25 13.75 1.53
CA SER A 226 -8.18 12.63 1.40
C SER A 226 -8.75 12.21 2.76
N GLN A 227 -10.01 11.76 2.74
CA GLN A 227 -10.66 11.22 3.94
C GLN A 227 -10.05 9.87 4.35
N GLN A 228 -9.49 9.11 3.41
CA GLN A 228 -8.82 7.84 3.70
C GLN A 228 -7.56 8.03 4.55
N THR A 229 -7.00 9.24 4.60
CA THR A 229 -5.84 9.58 5.43
C THR A 229 -6.17 10.49 6.60
N GLY A 230 -7.46 10.57 7.00
CA GLY A 230 -7.90 11.33 8.17
C GLY A 230 -8.38 12.75 7.88
N GLY A 231 -8.39 13.19 6.61
CA GLY A 231 -9.02 14.44 6.19
C GLY A 231 -8.41 15.70 6.82
N TYR A 232 -7.09 15.79 6.84
CA TYR A 232 -6.36 16.93 7.39
C TYR A 232 -6.71 18.22 6.65
N VAL A 233 -6.80 19.33 7.39
CA VAL A 233 -6.97 20.68 6.86
C VAL A 233 -5.74 21.50 7.25
N LEU A 234 -4.87 21.78 6.27
CA LEU A 234 -3.58 22.41 6.48
C LEU A 234 -3.61 23.84 5.92
N GLY A 235 -3.40 24.83 6.80
CA GLY A 235 -3.42 26.26 6.46
C GLY A 235 -2.03 26.86 6.41
N PHE A 236 -1.73 27.60 5.34
CA PHE A 236 -0.47 28.29 5.11
C PHE A 236 -0.71 29.74 4.70
N LYS A 237 -0.11 30.69 5.43
CA LYS A 237 -0.11 32.10 5.06
C LYS A 237 1.16 32.43 4.29
N ILE A 238 0.98 33.10 3.15
CA ILE A 238 2.05 33.53 2.24
C ILE A 238 1.83 35.02 1.95
N ASP A 239 2.87 35.82 2.16
CA ASP A 239 2.87 37.26 1.87
C ASP A 239 3.89 37.59 0.77
N PRO A 240 3.62 38.58 -0.11
CA PRO A 240 2.34 39.30 -0.27
C PRO A 240 1.27 38.45 -0.98
N MET A 241 0.04 38.97 -1.04
CA MET A 241 -1.13 38.29 -1.63
C MET A 241 -0.90 37.78 -3.06
N ASP A 242 -0.15 38.50 -3.88
CA ASP A 242 0.13 38.09 -5.27
C ASP A 242 0.89 36.76 -5.31
N LYS A 243 1.87 36.56 -4.41
CA LYS A 243 2.60 35.29 -4.28
C LYS A 243 1.71 34.15 -3.81
N LEU A 244 0.75 34.44 -2.93
CA LEU A 244 -0.25 33.44 -2.52
C LEU A 244 -1.08 32.98 -3.71
N GLN A 245 -1.54 33.92 -4.56
CA GLN A 245 -2.33 33.60 -5.74
C GLN A 245 -1.52 32.81 -6.78
N ASP A 246 -0.26 33.20 -7.02
CA ASP A 246 0.63 32.50 -7.93
C ASP A 246 0.91 31.06 -7.46
N ALA A 247 1.24 30.88 -6.18
CA ALA A 247 1.47 29.56 -5.58
C ALA A 247 0.23 28.66 -5.69
N VAL A 248 -0.97 29.19 -5.38
CA VAL A 248 -2.22 28.44 -5.52
C VAL A 248 -2.46 28.02 -6.96
N LYS A 249 -2.20 28.90 -7.92
CA LYS A 249 -2.37 28.62 -9.36
C LYS A 249 -1.40 27.54 -9.85
N GLU A 250 -0.14 27.64 -9.45
CA GLU A 250 0.90 26.66 -9.77
C GLU A 250 0.56 25.29 -9.17
N ILE A 251 0.26 25.24 -7.87
CA ILE A 251 -0.10 24.01 -7.15
C ILE A 251 -1.32 23.34 -7.78
N ASN A 252 -2.37 24.09 -8.12
CA ASN A 252 -3.56 23.53 -8.79
C ASN A 252 -3.23 22.99 -10.19
N SER A 253 -2.35 23.66 -10.93
CA SER A 253 -1.94 23.23 -12.26
C SER A 253 -1.15 21.92 -12.19
N LEU A 254 -0.18 21.83 -11.28
CA LEU A 254 0.60 20.61 -11.02
C LEU A 254 -0.27 19.48 -10.52
N HIS A 255 -1.17 19.74 -9.57
CA HIS A 255 -2.12 18.74 -9.06
C HIS A 255 -3.01 18.18 -10.18
N LYS A 256 -3.48 19.04 -11.10
CA LYS A 256 -4.29 18.60 -12.26
C LYS A 256 -3.49 17.73 -13.22
N VAL A 257 -2.24 18.10 -13.52
CA VAL A 257 -1.34 17.34 -14.40
C VAL A 257 -1.00 15.98 -13.76
N TYR A 258 -0.60 15.98 -12.49
CA TYR A 258 -0.34 14.77 -11.71
C TYR A 258 -1.55 13.84 -11.70
N SER A 259 -2.76 14.37 -11.49
CA SER A 259 -3.99 13.57 -11.41
C SER A 259 -4.35 12.85 -12.70
N ALA A 260 -3.89 13.35 -13.86
CA ALA A 260 -4.15 12.73 -15.16
C ALA A 260 -3.33 11.44 -15.36
N ASN A 261 -2.09 11.42 -14.87
CA ASN A 261 -1.21 10.25 -14.91
C ASN A 261 -0.30 10.24 -13.67
N PRO A 262 -0.75 9.69 -12.54
CA PRO A 262 -0.04 9.78 -11.27
C PRO A 262 1.33 9.10 -11.31
N ILE A 263 2.31 9.77 -10.73
CA ILE A 263 3.61 9.18 -10.44
C ILE A 263 3.53 8.49 -9.09
N PHE A 264 3.52 7.16 -9.10
CA PHE A 264 3.50 6.36 -7.88
C PHE A 264 4.90 6.15 -7.29
N GLY A 265 5.98 6.34 -8.07
CA GLY A 265 7.36 6.23 -7.59
C GLY A 265 7.88 4.80 -7.42
N VAL A 266 7.14 3.81 -7.89
CA VAL A 266 7.56 2.41 -7.91
C VAL A 266 8.37 2.18 -9.18
N GLU A 267 9.70 2.10 -9.01
CA GLU A 267 10.64 1.84 -10.09
C GLU A 267 11.08 0.38 -10.02
N TYR A 268 10.97 -0.30 -11.15
CA TYR A 268 11.54 -1.63 -11.33
C TYR A 268 11.92 -1.79 -12.80
N GLU A 269 13.19 -2.06 -13.04
CA GLU A 269 13.68 -2.55 -14.32
C GLU A 269 14.06 -4.02 -14.12
N MET A 270 13.65 -4.89 -15.05
CA MET A 270 14.08 -6.28 -15.01
C MET A 270 15.59 -6.35 -15.22
N GLU A 271 16.33 -6.68 -14.16
CA GLU A 271 17.77 -6.94 -14.25
C GLU A 271 18.02 -8.17 -15.13
N GLU A 272 19.00 -8.12 -16.03
CA GLU A 272 19.41 -9.27 -16.87
C GLU A 272 19.93 -10.45 -16.03
N LYS A 273 20.32 -10.19 -14.77
CA LYS A 273 20.68 -11.21 -13.77
C LYS A 273 19.88 -10.95 -12.48
N PRO A 274 18.83 -11.73 -12.20
CA PRO A 274 18.08 -11.58 -10.97
C PRO A 274 18.98 -11.86 -9.77
N GLN A 275 18.83 -11.07 -8.70
CA GLN A 275 19.47 -11.33 -7.41
C GLN A 275 19.12 -12.74 -6.90
N PRO A 276 20.03 -13.43 -6.21
CA PRO A 276 19.76 -14.74 -5.61
C PRO A 276 18.51 -14.69 -4.74
N LEU A 277 17.69 -15.73 -4.81
CA LEU A 277 16.41 -15.81 -4.12
C LEU A 277 16.59 -15.64 -2.61
N GLU A 278 17.69 -16.18 -2.09
CA GLU A 278 18.09 -16.19 -0.69
C GLU A 278 18.31 -14.77 -0.13
N GLU A 279 18.69 -13.79 -0.96
CA GLU A 279 18.84 -12.38 -0.55
C GLU A 279 17.50 -11.62 -0.52
N LEU A 280 16.49 -12.18 -1.18
CA LEU A 280 15.15 -11.60 -1.29
C LEU A 280 14.17 -12.19 -0.29
N THR A 281 14.39 -13.43 0.16
CA THR A 281 13.50 -14.18 1.06
C THR A 281 14.01 -14.22 2.50
N VAL A 282 13.08 -14.22 3.47
CA VAL A 282 13.38 -14.54 4.87
C VAL A 282 12.79 -15.92 5.18
N GLU A 283 13.64 -16.88 5.57
CA GLU A 283 13.17 -18.18 6.06
C GLU A 283 12.37 -17.99 7.35
N GLN A 284 11.13 -18.49 7.37
CA GLN A 284 10.28 -18.53 8.55
C GLN A 284 9.93 -19.99 8.89
N PRO A 285 9.74 -20.33 10.17
CA PRO A 285 9.30 -21.67 10.55
C PRO A 285 7.97 -22.00 9.86
N PRO A 286 7.76 -23.27 9.48
CA PRO A 286 6.53 -23.70 8.85
C PRO A 286 5.36 -23.50 9.83
N ASP A 287 4.39 -22.68 9.44
CA ASP A 287 3.06 -22.77 10.03
C ASP A 287 2.34 -23.94 9.33
N ASP A 288 1.77 -24.85 10.11
CA ASP A 288 0.96 -25.96 9.62
C ASP A 288 -0.36 -25.40 9.06
N VAL A 289 -0.33 -24.99 7.79
CA VAL A 289 -1.53 -24.61 7.05
C VAL A 289 -2.08 -25.86 6.37
N GLU A 290 -3.17 -26.41 6.90
CA GLU A 290 -3.94 -27.43 6.20
C GLU A 290 -4.60 -26.82 4.96
N ILE A 291 -4.28 -27.37 3.78
CA ILE A 291 -4.98 -27.04 2.53
C ILE A 291 -6.29 -27.82 2.57
N GLU A 292 -7.40 -27.13 2.85
CA GLU A 292 -8.72 -27.76 2.87
C GLU A 292 -9.07 -28.33 1.49
N PRO A 293 -9.58 -29.57 1.41
CA PRO A 293 -10.01 -30.18 0.15
C PRO A 293 -11.30 -29.52 -0.38
N ASP A 294 -11.38 -29.37 -1.70
CA ASP A 294 -12.47 -28.78 -2.52
C ASP A 294 -13.89 -28.99 -1.96
N GLU A 295 -14.42 -28.03 -1.20
CA GLU A 295 -15.86 -27.77 -1.08
C GLU A 295 -16.14 -26.35 -1.59
N HIS A 296 -17.07 -26.23 -2.54
CA HIS A 296 -17.49 -24.95 -3.13
C HIS A 296 -18.09 -24.02 -2.07
N THR A 297 -17.23 -23.27 -1.40
CA THR A 297 -17.55 -22.10 -0.59
C THR A 297 -17.40 -20.83 -1.44
N ASP A 298 -18.03 -19.73 -1.01
CA ASP A 298 -17.85 -18.42 -1.64
C ASP A 298 -16.36 -18.13 -1.86
N ALA A 299 -16.00 -17.63 -3.06
CA ALA A 299 -14.60 -17.46 -3.50
C ALA A 299 -13.71 -16.68 -2.51
N PHE A 300 -14.30 -15.87 -1.65
CA PHE A 300 -13.63 -15.10 -0.60
C PHE A 300 -13.21 -15.95 0.62
N THR A 301 -14.00 -16.95 0.99
CA THR A 301 -13.80 -17.77 2.20
C THR A 301 -12.64 -18.74 2.06
N ALA A 302 -12.40 -19.24 0.85
CA ALA A 302 -11.31 -20.16 0.54
C ALA A 302 -9.91 -19.60 0.83
N TYR A 303 -9.78 -18.27 0.92
CA TYR A 303 -8.50 -17.58 1.13
C TYR A 303 -8.28 -17.09 2.56
N PHE A 304 -9.15 -17.40 3.52
CA PHE A 304 -8.90 -16.94 4.89
C PHE A 304 -7.62 -17.55 5.48
N ALA A 305 -6.79 -16.69 6.06
CA ALA A 305 -5.56 -17.12 6.72
C ALA A 305 -5.84 -17.80 8.08
N ASP A 306 -6.91 -17.37 8.77
CA ASP A 306 -7.27 -17.84 10.11
C ASP A 306 -8.47 -18.84 10.07
N GLY A 307 -8.69 -19.51 8.94
CA GLY A 307 -9.86 -20.38 8.71
C GLY A 307 -11.18 -19.59 8.73
N ASN A 308 -12.26 -20.15 9.29
CA ASN A 308 -13.58 -19.51 9.34
C ASN A 308 -13.70 -18.26 10.26
N LYS A 309 -12.60 -17.58 10.59
CA LYS A 309 -12.58 -16.36 11.41
C LYS A 309 -12.49 -15.10 10.54
N GLN A 310 -13.58 -14.32 10.52
CA GLN A 310 -13.66 -13.08 9.74
C GLN A 310 -13.22 -11.82 10.51
N HIS A 311 -13.40 -11.81 11.84
CA HIS A 311 -13.16 -10.64 12.68
C HIS A 311 -12.47 -11.00 14.00
N ASP A 312 -11.51 -10.15 14.37
CA ASP A 312 -10.95 -10.12 15.72
C ASP A 312 -11.96 -9.50 16.70
N ARG A 313 -12.11 -10.11 17.87
CA ARG A 313 -12.88 -9.53 18.98
C ARG A 313 -12.08 -8.42 19.66
N GLU A 314 -12.78 -7.62 20.45
CA GLU A 314 -12.17 -6.49 21.17
C GLU A 314 -10.99 -6.93 22.05
N PRO A 315 -9.85 -6.21 22.02
CA PRO A 315 -8.74 -6.49 22.91
C PRO A 315 -9.08 -6.05 24.34
N VAL A 316 -8.90 -6.96 25.30
CA VAL A 316 -9.14 -6.75 26.74
C VAL A 316 -7.88 -7.05 27.54
N PHE A 317 -7.74 -6.44 28.72
CA PHE A 317 -6.64 -6.77 29.62
C PHE A 317 -6.92 -8.11 30.32
N SER A 318 -5.96 -9.04 30.25
CA SER A 318 -5.97 -10.27 31.03
C SER A 318 -5.14 -10.07 32.29
N GLU A 319 -5.79 -10.16 33.46
CA GLU A 319 -5.09 -10.14 34.75
C GLU A 319 -4.20 -11.38 34.93
N GLU A 320 -4.62 -12.53 34.39
CA GLU A 320 -3.90 -13.80 34.49
C GLU A 320 -2.55 -13.77 33.78
N LEU A 321 -2.48 -13.11 32.61
CA LEU A 321 -1.26 -13.03 31.79
C LEU A 321 -0.51 -11.70 31.95
N GLY A 322 -1.17 -10.66 32.48
CA GLY A 322 -0.63 -9.30 32.49
C GLY A 322 -0.47 -8.69 31.10
N LEU A 323 -1.24 -9.17 30.11
CA LEU A 323 -1.17 -8.79 28.71
C LEU A 323 -2.54 -8.35 28.17
N ALA A 324 -2.52 -7.56 27.08
CA ALA A 324 -3.72 -7.36 26.28
C ALA A 324 -3.95 -8.61 25.40
N ILE A 325 -5.14 -9.19 25.49
CA ILE A 325 -5.55 -10.37 24.72
C ILE A 325 -6.85 -10.10 23.96
N GLU A 326 -7.10 -10.85 22.89
CA GLU A 326 -8.43 -10.87 22.28
C GLU A 326 -9.46 -11.42 23.28
N LYS A 327 -10.62 -10.75 23.42
CA LYS A 327 -11.70 -11.22 24.31
C LYS A 327 -12.06 -12.67 24.01
N LEU A 328 -12.08 -13.53 25.04
CA LEU A 328 -12.40 -14.96 24.91
C LEU A 328 -13.83 -15.21 24.42
N LYS A 329 -14.07 -16.41 23.88
CA LYS A 329 -15.42 -16.82 23.45
C LYS A 329 -16.19 -17.17 24.71
N ASP A 330 -17.50 -16.93 24.70
CA ASP A 330 -18.34 -17.30 25.84
C ASP A 330 -18.18 -18.79 26.15
N GLY A 331 -17.91 -19.11 27.42
CA GLY A 331 -17.67 -20.48 27.88
C GLY A 331 -16.22 -20.97 27.80
N PHE A 332 -15.28 -20.17 27.28
CA PHE A 332 -13.85 -20.51 27.26
C PHE A 332 -13.07 -19.75 28.34
N THR A 333 -12.05 -20.40 28.91
CA THR A 333 -11.07 -19.81 29.83
C THR A 333 -9.66 -19.91 29.24
N LEU A 334 -8.71 -19.09 29.69
CA LEU A 334 -7.33 -19.15 29.21
C LEU A 334 -6.69 -20.51 29.49
N GLN A 335 -6.85 -21.01 30.71
CA GLN A 335 -6.36 -22.34 31.09
C GLN A 335 -6.98 -23.44 30.22
N GLY A 336 -8.29 -23.40 29.98
CA GLY A 336 -8.98 -24.40 29.16
C GLY A 336 -8.62 -24.34 27.68
N LEU A 337 -8.12 -23.21 27.18
CA LEU A 337 -7.56 -23.09 25.83
C LEU A 337 -6.10 -23.56 25.75
N TRP A 338 -5.36 -23.49 26.87
CA TRP A 338 -3.96 -23.86 26.94
C TRP A 338 -3.75 -25.36 27.14
N GLU A 339 -4.62 -26.00 27.91
CA GLU A 339 -4.56 -27.43 28.16
C GLU A 339 -5.06 -28.23 26.94
N VAL A 340 -4.22 -29.16 26.45
CA VAL A 340 -4.65 -30.15 25.46
C VAL A 340 -5.37 -31.27 26.21
N MET A 341 -6.67 -31.46 25.97
CA MET A 341 -7.35 -32.68 26.45
C MET A 341 -6.76 -33.87 25.70
N GLY A 342 -6.04 -34.72 26.43
CA GLY A 342 -5.49 -35.98 25.92
C GLY A 342 -6.54 -37.04 25.65
#